data_AF-A0A1V5MRU2-F1
#
_entry.id   AF-A0A1V5MRU2-F1
#
_cell.length_a   1.000
_cell.length_b   1.000
_cell.length_c   1.000
_cell.angle_alpha   90.00
_cell.angle_beta   90.00
_cell.angle_gamma   90.00
#
_symmetry.space_group_name_H-M   'P 1'
#
loop_
_entity.id
_entity.type
_entity.pdbx_description
1 polymer ?
#
loop_
_entity_poly.entity_id
_entity_poly.type
_entity_poly.pdbx_seq_one_letter_code
_entity_poly.pdbx_strand_id
1 'polypeptide(L)' 'MQNIIGKLQAGVNEYLLFGLGVFTGIAMAASAIFQGKAGAAGSDALGETGKGFIQYIMVVGLCETVALFAMVFTFIAG' A
#
# COMPACT_ATOMS: atom_id res chain seq x y z
N MET A 1 -16.21 5.36 9.78
CA MET A 1 -15.95 6.03 11.08
C MET A 1 -16.68 5.36 12.25
N GLN A 2 -17.88 4.78 12.05
CA GLN A 2 -18.59 4.03 13.10
C GLN A 2 -17.89 2.72 13.54
N ASN A 3 -17.12 2.06 12.66
CA ASN A 3 -16.45 0.78 12.98
C ASN A 3 -15.24 0.90 13.96
N ILE A 4 -14.52 2.02 13.96
CA ILE A 4 -13.37 2.22 14.88
C ILE A 4 -13.87 2.59 16.28
N ILE A 5 -14.88 3.45 16.37
CA ILE A 5 -15.51 3.82 17.64
C ILE A 5 -16.20 2.60 18.27
N GLY A 6 -16.86 1.76 17.47
CA GLY A 6 -17.49 0.51 17.93
C GLY A 6 -16.50 -0.55 18.44
N LYS A 7 -15.28 -0.62 17.87
CA LYS A 7 -14.24 -1.56 18.32
C LYS A 7 -13.50 -1.09 19.57
N LEU A 8 -13.31 0.22 19.75
CA LEU A 8 -12.88 0.79 21.04
C LEU A 8 -13.88 0.45 22.16
N GLN A 9 -15.19 0.57 21.86
CA GLN A 9 -16.25 0.30 22.84
C GLN A 9 -16.44 -1.21 23.14
N ALA A 10 -15.90 -2.09 22.29
CA ALA A 10 -15.96 -3.55 22.44
C ALA A 10 -14.81 -4.16 23.28
N GLY A 11 -13.91 -3.34 23.84
CA GLY A 11 -12.77 -3.83 24.64
C GLY A 11 -11.59 -4.34 23.81
N VAL A 12 -11.52 -3.98 22.52
CA VAL A 12 -10.32 -4.24 21.70
C VAL A 12 -9.20 -3.33 22.20
N ASN A 13 -8.03 -3.91 22.47
CA ASN A 13 -6.88 -3.20 23.01
C ASN A 13 -6.48 -2.03 22.10
N GLU A 14 -6.64 -0.78 22.55
CA GLU A 14 -6.46 0.41 21.72
C GLU A 14 -5.04 0.50 21.14
N TYR A 15 -4.06 -0.02 21.90
CA TYR A 15 -2.67 -0.12 21.46
C TYR A 15 -2.49 -1.09 20.28
N LEU A 16 -3.31 -2.14 20.19
CA LEU A 16 -3.30 -3.08 19.06
C LEU A 16 -3.81 -2.41 17.78
N LEU A 17 -4.92 -1.65 17.86
CA LEU A 17 -5.48 -0.91 16.73
C LEU A 17 -4.52 0.17 16.23
N PHE A 18 -3.87 0.88 17.16
CA PHE A 18 -2.86 1.87 16.83
C PHE A 18 -1.61 1.22 16.20
N GLY A 19 -1.14 0.10 16.77
CA GLY A 19 -0.02 -0.67 16.23
C GLY A 19 -0.28 -1.22 14.83
N LEU A 20 -1.47 -1.77 14.58
CA LEU A 20 -1.91 -2.22 13.26
C LEU A 20 -1.97 -1.06 12.27
N GLY A 21 -2.52 0.10 12.66
CA GLY A 21 -2.58 1.29 11.82
C GLY A 21 -1.19 1.79 11.39
N VAL A 22 -0.26 1.90 12.34
CA VAL A 22 1.12 2.32 12.08
C VAL A 22 1.86 1.31 11.22
N PHE A 23 1.75 0.02 11.52
CA PHE A 23 2.39 -1.04 10.75
C PHE A 23 1.90 -1.07 9.29
N THR A 24 0.59 -0.94 9.10
CA THR A 24 -0.04 -0.86 7.76
C THR A 24 0.43 0.38 7.00
N GLY A 25 0.48 1.52 7.67
CA GLY A 25 0.96 2.77 7.06
C GLY A 25 2.41 2.67 6.59
N ILE A 26 3.29 2.06 7.38
CA ILE A 26 4.69 1.82 7.00
C ILE A 26 4.79 0.84 5.82
N ALA A 27 4.00 -0.23 5.82
CA ALA A 27 3.95 -1.19 4.70
C ALA A 27 3.49 -0.52 3.39
N MET A 28 2.47 0.34 3.45
CA MET A 28 2.01 1.12 2.30
C MET A 28 3.06 2.14 1.84
N ALA A 29 3.75 2.81 2.77
CA ALA A 29 4.83 3.74 2.45
C ALA A 29 6.00 3.05 1.75
N ALA A 30 6.40 1.87 2.22
CA ALA A 30 7.43 1.05 1.56
C ALA A 30 7.01 0.69 0.12
N SER A 31 5.76 0.30 -0.08
CA SER A 31 5.22 -0.01 -1.42
C SER A 31 5.20 1.20 -2.35
N ALA A 32 4.85 2.39 -1.85
CA ALA A 32 4.83 3.62 -2.63
C ALA A 32 6.23 4.00 -3.16
N ILE A 33 7.30 3.72 -2.39
CA ILE A 33 8.68 3.96 -2.83
C ILE A 33 9.03 3.10 -4.06
N PHE A 34 8.63 1.82 -4.07
CA PHE A 34 8.88 0.91 -5.18
C PHE A 34 8.09 1.30 -6.44
N GLN A 35 6.81 1.69 -6.27
CA GLN A 35 5.98 2.20 -7.37
C GLN A 35 6.55 3.49 -7.96
N GLY A 36 6.99 4.42 -7.12
CA GLY A 36 7.61 5.68 -7.56
C GLY A 36 8.88 5.45 -8.37
N LYS A 37 9.74 4.51 -7.94
CA LYS A 37 10.95 4.13 -8.69
C LYS A 37 10.63 3.44 -10.02
N ALA A 38 9.64 2.54 -10.04
CA ALA A 38 9.20 1.88 -11.26
C ALA A 38 8.56 2.88 -12.25
N GLY A 39 7.81 3.87 -11.76
CA GLY A 39 7.21 4.93 -12.57
C GLY A 39 8.24 5.91 -13.14
N ALA A 40 9.28 6.24 -12.37
CA ALA A 40 10.41 7.04 -12.86
C ALA A 40 11.17 6.32 -13.97
N ALA A 41 11.55 5.06 -13.75
CA ALA A 41 12.21 4.22 -14.77
C ALA A 41 11.33 4.00 -16.01
N GLY A 42 10.01 3.90 -15.83
CA GLY A 42 9.05 3.82 -16.94
C GLY A 42 8.97 5.10 -17.77
N SER A 43 9.07 6.27 -17.13
CA SER A 43 9.10 7.57 -17.82
C SER A 43 10.39 7.76 -18.62
N ASP A 44 11.54 7.37 -18.05
CA ASP A 44 12.83 7.41 -18.72
C ASP A 44 12.86 6.46 -19.93
N ALA A 45 12.39 5.22 -19.76
CA ALA A 45 12.32 4.23 -20.85
C ALA A 45 11.35 4.64 -21.97
N LEU A 46 10.21 5.27 -21.62
CA LEU A 46 9.27 5.84 -22.59
C LEU A 46 9.91 6.98 -23.39
N GLY A 47 10.67 7.86 -22.71
CA GLY A 47 11.34 9.01 -23.32
C GLY A 47 12.48 8.62 -24.27
N GLU A 48 13.27 7.60 -23.94
CA GLU A 48 14.41 7.17 -24.77
C GLU A 48 14.05 6.16 -25.86
N THR A 49 13.17 5.19 -25.58
CA THR A 49 12.97 4.03 -26.47
C THR A 49 11.55 3.90 -27.01
N GLY A 50 10.57 4.59 -26.41
CA GLY A 50 9.15 4.44 -26.71
C GLY A 50 8.59 3.03 -26.42
N LYS A 51 9.37 2.15 -25.78
CA LYS A 51 9.08 0.74 -25.54
C LYS A 51 9.25 0.42 -24.05
N GLY A 52 8.49 -0.54 -23.54
CA GLY A 52 8.59 -0.97 -22.13
C GLY A 52 7.73 -0.19 -21.13
N PHE A 53 7.13 0.95 -21.50
CA PHE A 53 6.22 1.71 -20.63
C PHE A 53 5.09 0.86 -20.05
N ILE A 54 4.45 0.02 -20.88
CA ILE A 54 3.39 -0.91 -20.43
C ILE A 54 3.93 -1.93 -19.41
N GLN A 55 5.18 -2.41 -19.59
CA GLN A 55 5.80 -3.35 -18.65
C GLN A 55 6.09 -2.68 -17.31
N TYR A 56 6.51 -1.40 -17.31
CA TYR A 56 6.71 -0.64 -16.08
C TYR A 56 5.39 -0.31 -15.36
N ILE A 57 4.31 0.00 -16.09
CA ILE A 57 2.96 0.15 -15.52
C ILE A 57 2.47 -1.16 -14.89
N MET A 58 2.72 -2.31 -15.53
CA MET A 58 2.40 -3.63 -14.97
C MET A 58 3.13 -3.89 -13.65
N VAL A 59 4.40 -3.49 -13.53
CA VAL A 59 5.18 -3.58 -12.28
C VAL A 59 4.61 -2.68 -11.19
N VAL A 60 4.20 -1.45 -11.54
CA VAL A 60 3.53 -0.54 -10.59
C VAL A 60 2.23 -1.15 -10.08
N GLY A 61 1.39 -1.71 -10.96
CA GLY A 61 0.14 -2.37 -10.58
C GLY A 61 0.37 -3.62 -9.72
N LEU A 62 1.42 -4.40 -9.98
CA LEU A 62 1.78 -5.53 -9.12
C LEU A 62 2.18 -5.06 -7.72
N CYS A 63 2.95 -3.98 -7.63
CA CYS A 63 3.33 -3.37 -6.36
C CYS A 63 2.11 -2.78 -5.62
N GLU A 64 1.10 -2.28 -6.33
CA GLU A 64 -0.18 -1.82 -5.77
C GLU A 64 -0.96 -2.93 -5.08
N THR A 65 -1.02 -4.12 -5.68
CA THR A 65 -1.72 -5.25 -5.05
C THR A 65 -1.11 -5.65 -3.71
N VAL A 66 0.20 -5.49 -3.52
CA VAL A 66 0.89 -5.76 -2.24
C VAL A 66 0.46 -4.77 -1.16
N ALA A 67 0.36 -3.48 -1.50
CA ALA A 67 -0.15 -2.45 -0.59
C ALA A 67 -1.63 -2.71 -0.20
N LEU A 68 -2.44 -3.10 -1.18
CA LEU A 68 -3.85 -3.44 -0.94
C LEU A 68 -4.00 -4.70 -0.08
N PHE A 69 -3.16 -5.71 -0.25
CA PHE A 69 -3.17 -6.87 0.64
C PHE A 69 -2.81 -6.49 2.07
N ALA A 70 -1.80 -5.65 2.28
CA ALA A 70 -1.44 -5.18 3.63
C ALA A 70 -2.59 -4.38 4.29
N MET A 71 -3.30 -3.54 3.53
CA MET A 71 -4.46 -2.81 4.02
C MET A 71 -5.64 -3.73 4.34
N VAL A 72 -5.97 -4.68 3.45
CA VAL A 72 -7.14 -5.56 3.63
C VAL A 72 -6.90 -6.53 4.78
N PHE A 73 -5.71 -7.10 4.93
CA PHE A 73 -5.41 -8.00 6.05
C PHE A 73 -5.49 -7.30 7.40
N THR A 74 -5.02 -6.06 7.49
CA THR A 74 -5.07 -5.28 8.73
C THR A 74 -6.48 -4.76 9.02
N PHE A 75 -7.28 -4.51 7.99
CA PHE A 75 -8.70 -4.16 8.12
C PHE A 75 -9.57 -5.33 8.60
N ILE A 76 -9.24 -6.56 8.19
CA ILE A 76 -9.93 -7.79 8.62
C ILE A 76 -9.44 -8.25 10.01
N ALA A 77 -8.14 -8.10 10.30
CA ALA A 77 -7.54 -8.54 11.56
C ALA A 77 -7.81 -7.59 12.73
N GLY A 78 -7.92 -6.29 12.46
CA GLY A 78 -8.28 -5.28 13.44
C GLY A 78 -9.77 -5.20 13.65
#